data_AF-A0A958ID11-F1
#
_entry.id   AF-A0A958ID11-F1
#
_cell.length_a   1.000
_cell.length_b   1.000
_cell.length_c   1.000
_cell.angle_alpha   90.00
_cell.angle_beta   90.00
_cell.angle_gamma   90.00
#
_symmetry.space_group_name_H-M   'P 1'
#
loop_
_entity.id
_entity.type
_entity.pdbx_description
1 polymer ?
#
loop_
_entity_poly.entity_id
_entity_poly.type
_entity_poly.pdbx_seq_one_letter_code
_entity_poly.pdbx_strand_id
1 'polypeptide(L)'
;MKALCGKATLLWLMLLSALLPAREQEILVRFKNPAGIRALSNGAAPFASSLPALDALFKSDPPHSIRPFFEDRAAPPGLEEIYLFAYPDSLSSASALGGLLQLPDIRYAAFNTRMRVFQSGNDPDLDRQYYLENIRALSAWEIETGDPSVIVGVIDTGVDYLHEDLQGQLWINTAEDLNGNGMLDSLDNNG
;
A
#
# COMPACT_ATOMS: atom_id res chain seq x y z
N MET A 1 -21.01 -3.65 54.20
CA MET A 1 -21.70 -3.95 52.92
C MET A 1 -21.65 -2.71 52.05
N LYS A 2 -21.31 -2.91 50.76
CA LYS A 2 -21.23 -1.93 49.63
C LYS A 2 -20.04 -0.96 49.66
N ALA A 3 -19.32 -0.69 48.57
CA ALA A 3 -19.13 -1.37 47.29
C ALA A 3 -17.85 -0.75 46.66
N LEU A 4 -16.81 -1.56 46.41
CA LEU A 4 -15.67 -1.19 45.57
C LEU A 4 -16.06 -1.53 44.12
N CYS A 5 -16.51 -0.55 43.35
CA CYS A 5 -16.74 -0.71 41.92
C CYS A 5 -16.44 0.65 41.26
N GLY A 6 -15.35 0.74 40.47
CA GLY A 6 -15.04 1.99 39.78
C GLY A 6 -13.63 2.16 39.22
N LYS A 7 -12.72 1.17 39.30
CA LYS A 7 -11.36 1.33 38.76
C LYS A 7 -10.87 0.21 37.84
N ALA A 8 -11.70 -0.79 37.52
CA ALA A 8 -11.29 -1.92 36.67
C ALA A 8 -11.53 -1.69 35.16
N THR A 9 -12.28 -0.67 34.76
CA THR A 9 -12.77 -0.55 33.36
C THR A 9 -11.88 0.31 32.45
N LEU A 10 -10.99 1.14 32.99
CA LEU A 10 -10.13 2.01 32.18
C LEU A 10 -8.80 1.38 31.74
N LEU A 11 -8.31 0.37 32.46
CA LEU A 11 -7.02 -0.25 32.14
C LEU A 11 -7.10 -1.27 31.00
N TRP A 12 -8.31 -1.71 30.64
CA TRP A 12 -8.53 -2.67 29.55
C TRP A 12 -8.67 -2.01 28.17
N LEU A 13 -8.83 -0.68 28.12
CA LEU A 13 -8.94 0.06 26.85
C LEU A 13 -7.59 0.53 26.29
N MET A 14 -6.52 0.52 27.10
CA MET A 14 -5.20 0.99 26.67
C MET A 14 -4.23 -0.13 26.25
N LEU A 15 -4.56 -1.40 26.51
CA LEU A 15 -3.73 -2.54 26.11
C LEU A 15 -4.15 -3.20 24.79
N LEU A 16 -5.02 -2.54 24.02
CA LEU A 16 -5.42 -2.97 22.66
C LEU A 16 -5.12 -1.87 21.61
N SER A 17 -4.16 -0.99 21.86
CA SER A 17 -3.70 -0.01 20.86
C SER A 17 -2.50 -0.49 20.03
N ALA A 18 -1.83 -1.58 20.45
CA ALA A 18 -0.68 -2.14 19.73
C ALA A 18 -1.06 -3.08 18.57
N LEU A 19 -2.35 -3.24 18.30
CA LEU A 19 -2.89 -4.17 17.29
C LEU A 19 -3.94 -3.52 16.41
N LEU A 20 -3.92 -2.19 16.25
CA LEU A 20 -4.79 -1.57 15.25
C LEU A 20 -4.31 -2.02 13.85
N PRO A 21 -5.13 -2.76 13.09
CA PRO A 21 -4.87 -2.93 11.68
C PRO A 21 -4.86 -1.53 11.05
N ALA A 22 -4.09 -1.39 10.00
CA ALA A 22 -4.10 -0.22 9.16
C ALA A 22 -5.51 0.31 8.87
N ARG A 23 -5.62 1.63 8.75
CA ARG A 23 -6.84 2.43 8.62
C ARG A 23 -7.99 1.68 7.94
N GLU A 24 -8.73 0.87 8.69
CA GLU A 24 -10.00 0.27 8.24
C GLU A 24 -11.04 1.36 7.91
N GLN A 25 -10.74 2.60 8.26
CA GLN A 25 -11.43 3.83 7.91
C GLN A 25 -11.21 4.28 6.45
N GLU A 26 -10.29 3.65 5.71
CA GLU A 26 -9.96 4.01 4.33
C GLU A 26 -10.28 2.87 3.36
N ILE A 27 -10.89 3.22 2.23
CA ILE A 27 -11.23 2.29 1.16
C ILE A 27 -10.57 2.76 -0.13
N LEU A 28 -9.82 1.87 -0.75
CA LEU A 28 -9.36 2.01 -2.14
C LEU A 28 -10.49 1.60 -3.06
N VAL A 29 -10.86 2.50 -3.97
CA VAL A 29 -11.91 2.28 -4.96
C VAL A 29 -11.33 2.50 -6.35
N ARG A 30 -11.43 1.49 -7.21
CA ARG A 30 -11.10 1.63 -8.62
C ARG A 30 -12.37 1.66 -9.46
N PHE A 31 -12.52 2.72 -10.24
CA PHE A 31 -13.65 2.88 -11.16
C PHE A 31 -13.38 2.18 -12.50
N LYS A 32 -14.46 1.81 -13.21
CA LYS A 32 -14.37 1.43 -14.62
C LYS A 32 -14.20 2.66 -15.53
N ASN A 33 -14.79 3.78 -15.10
CA ASN A 33 -14.65 5.10 -15.71
C ASN A 33 -14.76 6.15 -14.60
N PRO A 34 -13.70 6.91 -14.28
CA PRO A 34 -13.73 7.91 -13.22
C PRO A 34 -14.43 9.21 -13.64
N ALA A 35 -14.93 9.32 -14.87
CA ALA A 35 -15.63 10.51 -15.36
C ALA A 35 -16.77 10.91 -14.41
N GLY A 36 -16.62 12.08 -13.80
CA GLY A 36 -17.59 12.69 -12.90
C GLY A 36 -17.50 12.30 -11.43
N ILE A 37 -16.48 11.54 -11.03
CA ILE A 37 -16.01 11.54 -9.64
C ILE A 37 -15.39 12.90 -9.31
N ARG A 38 -15.82 13.50 -8.21
CA ARG A 38 -15.28 14.76 -7.71
C ARG A 38 -14.55 14.53 -6.40
N ALA A 39 -13.42 15.22 -6.22
CA ALA A 39 -12.76 15.25 -4.93
C ALA A 39 -13.68 15.90 -3.89
N LEU A 40 -13.65 15.37 -2.67
CA LEU A 40 -14.39 15.87 -1.53
C LEU A 40 -13.41 16.09 -0.38
N SER A 41 -13.49 17.24 0.28
CA SER A 41 -12.74 17.54 1.50
C SER A 41 -13.68 18.01 2.60
N ASN A 42 -13.43 17.56 3.83
CA ASN A 42 -14.08 18.00 5.07
C ASN A 42 -15.60 17.80 5.17
N GLY A 43 -16.19 16.80 4.50
CA GLY A 43 -17.55 16.29 4.77
C GLY A 43 -18.73 17.29 4.81
N ALA A 44 -18.55 18.54 4.36
CA ALA A 44 -19.46 19.65 4.69
C ALA A 44 -20.41 20.07 3.56
N ALA A 45 -20.31 19.47 2.37
CA ALA A 45 -21.25 19.68 1.27
C ALA A 45 -21.82 18.33 0.82
N PRO A 46 -23.09 18.25 0.37
CA PRO A 46 -23.61 17.02 -0.17
C PRO A 46 -22.73 16.60 -1.34
N PHE A 47 -22.10 15.42 -1.21
CA PHE A 47 -21.35 14.85 -2.31
C PHE A 47 -22.30 14.66 -3.50
N ALA A 48 -21.87 15.14 -4.66
CA ALA A 48 -22.57 14.93 -5.91
C ALA A 48 -21.55 14.55 -6.98
N SER A 49 -21.77 13.40 -7.60
CA SER A 49 -21.05 12.90 -8.76
C SER A 49 -21.97 12.91 -9.98
N SER A 50 -21.48 12.39 -11.11
CA SER A 50 -22.37 12.02 -12.22
C SER A 50 -22.81 10.55 -12.15
N LEU A 51 -22.63 9.89 -11.01
CA LEU A 51 -22.94 8.48 -10.79
C LEU A 51 -24.11 8.36 -9.80
N PRO A 52 -25.37 8.20 -10.28
CA PRO A 52 -26.54 8.23 -9.42
C PRO A 52 -26.53 7.14 -8.33
N ALA A 53 -25.96 5.97 -8.63
CA ALA A 53 -25.87 4.88 -7.67
C ALA A 53 -24.87 5.17 -6.54
N LEU A 54 -23.79 5.89 -6.85
CA LEU A 54 -22.82 6.37 -5.86
C LEU A 54 -23.44 7.48 -4.99
N ASP A 55 -24.12 8.44 -5.63
CA ASP A 55 -24.81 9.52 -4.92
C ASP A 55 -25.91 8.98 -3.98
N ALA A 56 -26.62 7.93 -4.42
CA ALA A 56 -27.62 7.25 -3.59
C ALA A 56 -26.97 6.54 -2.38
N LEU A 57 -25.82 5.90 -2.56
CA LEU A 57 -25.08 5.25 -1.48
C LEU A 57 -24.63 6.27 -0.42
N PHE A 58 -24.14 7.43 -0.85
CA PHE A 58 -23.60 8.46 0.05
C PHE A 58 -24.65 9.37 0.67
N LYS A 59 -25.94 9.15 0.37
CA LYS A 59 -27.02 9.96 0.93
C LYS A 59 -27.15 9.84 2.45
N SER A 60 -26.87 8.65 3.00
CA SER A 60 -27.00 8.38 4.44
C SER A 60 -25.68 8.46 5.20
N ASP A 61 -24.58 8.07 4.56
CA ASP A 61 -23.27 7.94 5.20
C ASP A 61 -22.14 8.24 4.19
N PRO A 62 -21.87 9.52 3.89
CA PRO A 62 -20.84 9.90 2.94
C PRO A 62 -19.44 9.77 3.56
N PRO A 63 -18.40 9.44 2.77
CA PRO A 63 -17.02 9.59 3.21
C PRO A 63 -16.73 11.07 3.53
N HIS A 64 -15.88 11.34 4.52
CA HIS A 64 -15.46 12.71 4.84
C HIS A 64 -14.44 13.27 3.82
N SER A 65 -13.76 12.38 3.09
CA SER A 65 -12.77 12.73 2.07
C SER A 65 -12.78 11.73 0.92
N ILE A 66 -12.69 12.26 -0.29
CA ILE A 66 -12.49 11.52 -1.52
C ILE A 66 -11.37 12.21 -2.28
N ARG A 67 -10.31 11.47 -2.58
CA ARG A 67 -9.17 11.98 -3.35
C ARG A 67 -8.62 10.93 -4.30
N PRO A 68 -7.98 11.33 -5.41
CA PRO A 68 -7.13 10.42 -6.17
C PRO A 68 -6.11 9.76 -5.23
N PHE A 69 -5.85 8.47 -5.44
CA PHE A 69 -4.83 7.76 -4.67
C PHE A 69 -3.43 8.16 -5.14
N PHE A 70 -3.24 8.26 -6.45
CA PHE A 70 -2.04 8.81 -7.08
C PHE A 70 -2.27 10.27 -7.46
N GLU A 71 -1.41 11.16 -6.98
CA GLU A 71 -1.53 12.61 -7.21
C GLU A 71 -0.88 13.05 -8.52
N ASP A 72 0.14 12.30 -8.97
CA ASP A 72 0.84 12.58 -10.22
C ASP A 72 0.08 12.02 -11.44
N ARG A 73 -0.10 12.88 -12.45
CA ARG A 73 -0.82 12.59 -13.69
C ARG A 73 0.10 12.04 -14.79
N ALA A 74 1.41 11.93 -14.55
CA ALA A 74 2.33 11.16 -15.40
C ALA A 74 2.25 9.65 -15.15
N ALA A 75 1.43 9.23 -14.20
CA ALA A 75 1.18 7.84 -13.86
C ALA A 75 0.77 7.00 -15.10
N PRO A 76 1.20 5.71 -15.18
CA PRO A 76 0.73 4.79 -16.21
C PRO A 76 -0.80 4.78 -16.34
N PRO A 77 -1.35 4.61 -17.56
CA PRO A 77 -2.79 4.60 -17.78
C PRO A 77 -3.52 3.63 -16.85
N GLY A 78 -4.60 4.09 -16.23
CA GLY A 78 -5.43 3.33 -15.31
C GLY A 78 -5.16 3.59 -13.82
N LEU A 79 -4.08 4.29 -13.45
CA LEU A 79 -3.84 4.69 -12.04
C LEU A 79 -4.71 5.88 -11.63
N GLU A 80 -5.11 6.72 -12.58
CA GLU A 80 -6.09 7.80 -12.43
C GLU A 80 -7.49 7.30 -12.07
N GLU A 81 -7.76 6.01 -12.26
CA GLU A 81 -9.04 5.38 -11.92
C GLU A 81 -9.16 5.06 -10.43
N ILE A 82 -8.08 5.21 -9.65
CA ILE A 82 -7.98 4.76 -8.26
C ILE A 82 -8.13 5.93 -7.30
N TYR A 83 -9.10 5.83 -6.42
CA TYR A 83 -9.45 6.83 -5.43
C TYR A 83 -9.35 6.25 -4.03
N LEU A 84 -9.05 7.11 -3.06
CA LEU A 84 -9.10 6.80 -1.64
C LEU A 84 -10.29 7.51 -1.00
N PHE A 85 -11.17 6.73 -0.41
CA PHE A 85 -12.33 7.21 0.34
C PHE A 85 -12.04 7.05 1.83
N ALA A 86 -12.10 8.13 2.59
CA ALA A 86 -11.87 8.11 4.03
C ALA A 86 -13.17 8.38 4.81
N TYR A 87 -13.39 7.57 5.84
CA TYR A 87 -14.56 7.56 6.71
C TYR A 87 -14.15 7.93 8.14
N PRO A 88 -15.10 8.43 8.96
CA PRO A 88 -14.81 8.80 10.35
C PRO A 88 -14.48 7.60 11.25
N ASP A 89 -15.03 6.41 10.95
CA ASP A 89 -14.85 5.20 11.74
C ASP A 89 -14.90 3.92 10.86
N SER A 90 -14.51 2.79 11.45
CA SER A 90 -14.42 1.50 10.75
C SER A 90 -15.78 0.84 10.48
N LEU A 91 -16.83 1.22 11.21
CA LEU A 91 -18.16 0.68 10.99
C LEU A 91 -18.78 1.30 9.72
N SER A 92 -18.63 2.61 9.58
CA SER A 92 -19.08 3.39 8.43
C SER A 92 -18.38 2.93 7.14
N SER A 93 -17.05 2.75 7.18
CA SER A 93 -16.32 2.21 6.05
C SER A 93 -16.70 0.76 5.73
N ALA A 94 -16.87 -0.11 6.73
CA ALA A 94 -17.28 -1.50 6.48
C ALA A 94 -18.67 -1.59 5.84
N SER A 95 -19.62 -0.78 6.31
CA SER A 95 -20.96 -0.65 5.70
C SER A 95 -20.86 -0.16 4.25
N ALA A 96 -20.10 0.91 4.03
CA ALA A 96 -19.91 1.49 2.71
C ALA A 96 -19.25 0.53 1.73
N LEU A 97 -18.25 -0.26 2.16
CA LEU A 97 -17.60 -1.27 1.32
C LEU A 97 -18.62 -2.26 0.74
N GLY A 98 -19.56 -2.74 1.55
CA GLY A 98 -20.62 -3.63 1.10
C GLY A 98 -21.47 -3.02 -0.02
N GLY A 99 -21.80 -1.73 0.07
CA GLY A 99 -22.53 -1.00 -0.97
C GLY A 99 -21.70 -0.75 -2.23
N LEU A 100 -20.43 -0.33 -2.07
CA LEU A 100 -19.51 -0.05 -3.17
C LEU A 100 -19.29 -1.29 -4.06
N LEU A 101 -19.18 -2.48 -3.47
CA LEU A 101 -19.00 -3.74 -4.20
C LEU A 101 -20.18 -4.11 -5.11
N GLN A 102 -21.35 -3.52 -4.90
CA GLN A 102 -22.55 -3.75 -5.73
C GLN A 102 -22.71 -2.73 -6.86
N LEU A 103 -21.89 -1.67 -6.90
CA LEU A 103 -22.06 -0.61 -7.89
C LEU A 103 -21.51 -1.02 -9.26
N PRO A 104 -22.26 -0.84 -10.36
CA PRO A 104 -21.84 -1.27 -11.69
C PRO A 104 -20.65 -0.49 -12.23
N ASP A 105 -20.43 0.74 -11.76
CA ASP A 105 -19.34 1.62 -12.18
C ASP A 105 -18.01 1.36 -11.44
N ILE A 106 -18.05 0.53 -10.39
CA ILE A 106 -16.88 0.14 -9.60
C ILE A 106 -16.30 -1.16 -10.15
N ARG A 107 -14.98 -1.19 -10.36
CA ARG A 107 -14.23 -2.39 -10.73
C ARG A 107 -13.87 -3.21 -9.50
N TYR A 108 -13.37 -2.54 -8.46
CA TYR A 108 -13.20 -3.11 -7.13
C TYR A 108 -13.23 -2.03 -6.06
N ALA A 109 -13.55 -2.45 -4.83
CA ALA A 109 -13.36 -1.68 -3.61
C ALA A 109 -12.73 -2.59 -2.55
N ALA A 110 -11.76 -2.09 -1.79
CA ALA A 110 -11.10 -2.84 -0.72
C ALA A 110 -10.56 -1.90 0.36
N PHE A 111 -10.42 -2.39 1.58
CA PHE A 111 -9.77 -1.62 2.64
C PHE A 111 -8.32 -1.27 2.28
N ASN A 112 -7.89 -0.08 2.66
CA ASN A 112 -6.49 0.34 2.55
C ASN A 112 -5.67 -0.24 3.71
N THR A 113 -5.22 -1.49 3.56
CA THR A 113 -4.44 -2.18 4.58
C THR A 113 -2.95 -1.90 4.44
N ARG A 114 -2.25 -1.64 5.56
CA ARG A 114 -0.79 -1.55 5.65
C ARG A 114 -0.26 -2.96 5.83
N MET A 115 0.61 -3.34 4.92
CA MET A 115 1.48 -4.48 5.11
C MET A 115 2.55 -4.12 6.15
N ARG A 116 3.02 -5.13 6.88
CA ARG A 116 4.11 -4.98 7.85
C ARG A 116 5.28 -5.81 7.37
N VAL A 117 6.48 -5.30 7.60
CA VAL A 117 7.72 -6.04 7.34
C VAL A 117 7.74 -7.25 8.27
N PHE A 118 7.97 -8.42 7.71
CA PHE A 118 8.20 -9.63 8.49
C PHE A 118 9.72 -9.78 8.68
N GLN A 119 10.24 -9.19 9.76
CA GLN A 119 11.67 -9.21 10.04
C GLN A 119 12.01 -10.32 11.04
N SER A 120 12.80 -11.31 10.63
CA SER A 120 13.40 -12.30 11.52
C SER A 120 14.92 -12.29 11.39
N GLY A 121 15.62 -11.93 12.48
CA GLY A 121 16.99 -12.33 12.83
C GLY A 121 18.15 -11.74 12.01
N ASN A 122 19.01 -10.96 12.69
CA ASN A 122 20.26 -10.41 12.17
C ASN A 122 21.38 -11.46 12.11
N ASP A 123 22.02 -11.50 10.95
CA ASP A 123 23.06 -12.40 10.47
C ASP A 123 24.46 -11.80 10.66
N PRO A 124 25.34 -12.41 11.47
CA PRO A 124 26.78 -12.15 11.44
C PRO A 124 27.59 -13.30 10.86
N ASP A 125 26.94 -14.39 10.46
CA ASP A 125 27.50 -15.69 10.14
C ASP A 125 26.33 -16.69 10.08
N LEU A 126 25.43 -16.52 9.10
CA LEU A 126 24.45 -17.54 8.75
C LEU A 126 25.13 -18.84 8.27
N ASP A 127 26.47 -18.93 8.34
CA ASP A 127 27.48 -20.01 8.53
C ASP A 127 27.37 -21.37 7.85
N ARG A 128 26.22 -21.61 7.27
CA ARG A 128 25.78 -22.83 6.65
C ARG A 128 24.73 -22.34 5.68
N GLN A 129 25.10 -21.60 4.64
CA GLN A 129 24.18 -21.24 3.57
C GLN A 129 23.78 -22.49 2.73
N TYR A 130 23.45 -23.59 3.41
CA TYR A 130 23.02 -24.89 2.94
C TYR A 130 21.83 -24.77 2.00
N TYR A 131 21.07 -23.67 2.08
CA TYR A 131 19.97 -23.42 1.17
C TYR A 131 20.44 -23.35 -0.28
N LEU A 132 21.66 -22.83 -0.56
CA LEU A 132 22.23 -22.83 -1.91
C LEU A 132 22.50 -24.25 -2.41
N GLU A 133 22.98 -25.14 -1.55
CA GLU A 133 23.12 -26.57 -1.87
C GLU A 133 21.76 -27.25 -2.05
N ASN A 134 20.79 -26.97 -1.17
CA ASN A 134 19.46 -27.56 -1.22
C ASN A 134 18.68 -27.21 -2.48
N ILE A 135 18.79 -25.95 -2.95
CA ILE A 135 18.22 -25.53 -4.22
C ILE A 135 19.13 -25.84 -5.42
N ARG A 136 20.29 -26.47 -5.17
CA ARG A 136 21.31 -26.83 -6.17
C ARG A 136 21.81 -25.65 -7.01
N ALA A 137 21.93 -24.47 -6.38
CA ALA A 137 22.38 -23.24 -7.04
C ALA A 137 23.75 -23.41 -7.71
N LEU A 138 24.71 -24.09 -7.06
CA LEU A 138 26.06 -24.28 -7.61
C LEU A 138 26.05 -25.10 -8.90
N SER A 139 25.27 -26.18 -8.96
CA SER A 139 25.13 -26.98 -10.19
C SER A 139 24.40 -26.20 -11.29
N ALA A 140 23.47 -25.31 -10.93
CA ALA A 140 22.85 -24.42 -11.91
C ALA A 140 23.87 -23.39 -12.43
N TRP A 141 24.74 -22.87 -11.57
CA TRP A 141 25.80 -21.91 -11.92
C TRP A 141 26.83 -22.48 -12.92
N GLU A 142 27.06 -23.80 -12.91
CA GLU A 142 27.88 -24.47 -13.93
C GLU A 142 27.22 -24.47 -15.33
N ILE A 143 25.91 -24.25 -15.42
CA ILE A 143 25.13 -24.22 -16.66
C ILE A 143 24.89 -22.78 -17.13
N GLU A 144 24.44 -21.91 -16.22
CA GLU A 144 24.07 -20.53 -16.50
C GLU A 144 24.27 -19.68 -15.24
N THR A 145 24.91 -18.53 -15.37
CA THR A 145 25.20 -17.60 -14.27
C THR A 145 24.23 -16.42 -14.21
N GLY A 146 23.34 -16.33 -15.19
CA GLY A 146 22.33 -15.30 -15.30
C GLY A 146 22.48 -14.51 -16.60
N ASP A 147 21.34 -14.02 -17.10
CA ASP A 147 21.28 -13.15 -18.27
C ASP A 147 21.00 -11.72 -17.78
N PRO A 148 21.87 -10.72 -18.09
CA PRO A 148 21.67 -9.33 -17.70
C PRO A 148 20.37 -8.69 -18.22
N SER A 149 19.70 -9.31 -19.19
CA SER A 149 18.38 -8.88 -19.67
C SER A 149 17.23 -9.29 -18.74
N VAL A 150 17.46 -10.19 -17.79
CA VAL A 150 16.47 -10.62 -16.78
C VAL A 150 16.54 -9.69 -15.58
N ILE A 151 15.49 -8.90 -15.38
CA ILE A 151 15.39 -7.94 -14.27
C ILE A 151 14.56 -8.57 -13.13
N VAL A 152 15.11 -8.58 -11.92
CA VAL A 152 14.44 -9.08 -10.71
C VAL A 152 13.98 -7.90 -9.85
N GLY A 153 12.66 -7.70 -9.73
CA GLY A 153 12.08 -6.69 -8.86
C GLY A 153 11.86 -7.19 -7.44
N VAL A 154 12.48 -6.56 -6.45
CA VAL A 154 12.31 -6.86 -5.03
C VAL A 154 11.50 -5.76 -4.35
N ILE A 155 10.33 -6.10 -3.83
CA ILE A 155 9.45 -5.17 -3.09
C ILE A 155 9.65 -5.41 -1.59
N ASP A 156 10.50 -4.60 -0.96
CA ASP A 156 10.84 -4.69 0.46
C ASP A 156 11.05 -3.28 1.05
N THR A 157 11.76 -3.15 2.17
CA THR A 157 12.08 -1.88 2.84
C THR A 157 13.07 -1.00 2.09
N GLY A 158 13.65 -1.50 1.00
CA GLY A 158 14.74 -0.88 0.25
C GLY A 158 15.99 -1.74 0.25
N VAL A 159 17.07 -1.21 -0.31
CA VAL A 159 18.36 -1.89 -0.45
C VAL A 159 19.48 -0.94 -0.02
N ASP A 160 20.55 -1.49 0.60
CA ASP A 160 21.80 -0.76 0.77
C ASP A 160 22.55 -0.75 -0.57
N TYR A 161 22.32 0.30 -1.35
CA TYR A 161 22.91 0.44 -2.68
C TYR A 161 24.42 0.74 -2.66
N LEU A 162 25.00 0.99 -1.48
CA LEU A 162 26.45 1.16 -1.31
C LEU A 162 27.15 -0.14 -0.90
N HIS A 163 26.43 -1.24 -0.71
CA HIS A 163 27.02 -2.53 -0.35
C HIS A 163 27.96 -3.06 -1.45
N GLU A 164 29.15 -3.50 -1.08
CA GLU A 164 30.19 -3.94 -2.03
C GLU A 164 29.74 -5.13 -2.90
N ASP A 165 29.07 -6.12 -2.32
CA ASP A 165 28.55 -7.29 -3.05
C ASP A 165 27.42 -6.98 -4.05
N LEU A 166 26.80 -5.80 -3.96
CA LEU A 166 25.72 -5.40 -4.88
C LEU A 166 26.22 -4.46 -5.99
N GLN A 167 27.48 -4.05 -5.95
CA GLN A 167 28.06 -3.18 -6.97
C GLN A 167 27.97 -3.83 -8.36
N GLY A 168 27.38 -3.11 -9.31
CA GLY A 168 27.16 -3.59 -10.68
C GLY A 168 26.01 -4.59 -10.86
N GLN A 169 25.27 -4.95 -9.80
CA GLN A 169 24.10 -5.83 -9.88
C GLN A 169 22.76 -5.06 -9.85
N LEU A 170 22.77 -3.80 -9.43
CA LEU A 170 21.56 -2.98 -9.34
C LEU A 170 21.11 -2.54 -10.74
N TRP A 171 19.83 -2.77 -11.04
CA TRP A 171 19.22 -2.25 -12.24
C TRP A 171 19.01 -0.73 -12.12
N ILE A 172 19.38 0.01 -13.16
CA ILE A 172 19.23 1.47 -13.21
C ILE A 172 17.99 1.82 -14.03
N ASN A 173 17.03 2.46 -13.37
CA ASN A 173 15.93 3.09 -14.05
C ASN A 173 16.40 4.40 -14.68
N THR A 174 16.60 4.41 -16.00
CA THR A 174 17.07 5.61 -16.73
C THR A 174 16.17 6.84 -16.58
N ALA A 175 14.90 6.67 -16.17
CA ALA A 175 14.01 7.79 -15.91
C ALA A 175 14.25 8.43 -14.52
N GLU A 176 14.88 7.71 -13.61
CA GLU A 176 15.22 8.15 -12.25
C GLU A 176 16.70 8.56 -12.14
N ASP A 177 17.57 8.12 -13.07
CA ASP A 177 18.96 8.59 -13.19
C ASP A 177 19.02 10.05 -13.70
N LEU A 178 18.94 11.00 -12.77
CA LEU A 178 18.80 12.42 -13.10
C LEU A 178 20.10 13.05 -13.60
N ASN A 179 21.25 12.45 -13.27
CA ASN A 179 22.56 12.98 -13.63
C ASN A 179 23.21 12.23 -14.81
N GLY A 180 22.64 11.10 -15.23
CA GLY A 180 23.06 10.28 -16.36
C GLY A 180 24.36 9.52 -16.12
N ASN A 181 24.72 9.25 -14.86
CA ASN A 181 25.97 8.57 -14.51
C ASN A 181 25.86 7.04 -14.57
N GLY A 182 24.65 6.49 -14.74
CA GLY A 182 24.41 5.05 -14.78
C GLY A 182 24.67 4.34 -13.45
N MET A 183 24.59 5.06 -12.33
CA MET A 183 24.77 4.55 -10.97
C MET A 183 23.61 5.01 -10.11
N LEU A 184 23.08 4.13 -9.25
CA LEU A 184 22.05 4.52 -8.30
C LEU A 184 22.68 5.34 -7.17
N ASP A 185 22.29 6.61 -7.04
CA ASP A 185 22.78 7.50 -5.99
C ASP A 185 21.66 8.31 -5.30
N SER A 186 22.07 9.19 -4.38
CA SER A 186 21.13 9.99 -3.59
C SER A 186 20.23 10.94 -4.40
N LEU A 187 20.63 11.29 -5.61
CA LEU A 187 19.89 12.17 -6.52
C LEU A 187 18.77 11.42 -7.26
N ASP A 188 18.87 10.10 -7.36
CA ASP A 188 17.92 9.24 -8.09
C ASP A 188 16.82 8.70 -7.17
N ASN A 189 16.87 9.05 -5.88
CA ASN A 189 15.97 8.52 -4.86
C ASN A 189 14.69 9.37 -4.74
N ASN A 190 13.99 9.58 -5.85
CA ASN A 190 12.72 10.30 -5.91
C ASN A 190 11.52 9.33 -5.87
N GLY A 191 11.36 8.65 -4.73
CA GLY A 191 10.06 8.07 -4.35
C GLY A 191 9.01 9.14 -4.11
#